data_AF-A0A8S1BGP8-F1
#
_entry.id   AF-A0A8S1BGP8-F1
#
_cell.length_a   1.000
_cell.length_b   1.000
_cell.length_c   1.000
_cell.angle_alpha   90.00
_cell.angle_beta   90.00
_cell.angle_gamma   90.00
#
_symmetry.space_group_name_H-M   'P 1'
#
loop_
_entity.id
_entity.type
_entity.pdbx_description
1 polymer ?
#
loop_
_entity_poly.entity_id
_entity_poly.type
_entity_poly.pdbx_seq_one_letter_code
_entity_poly.pdbx_strand_id
1 'polypeptide(L)'
;MPALADEGAYQHLDIPTGYQVKQILVGTVRDLLEDAKKIGDSLLAPWQKLDAVSTFLLPRFDFIMQGATMEKEYLTAVYKTIRRLAMEWLYLPQRASAELVYLPPSQGGGGLLPLVDLHDVLTVAHSYRLLNAREPAVRLLTQALLKTTSRVTSLVTRACHRRMPERPSRPERHHQPQKENWIALAVAH
;
A
#
# COMPACT_ATOMS: atom_id res chain seq x y z
N MET A 1 22.59 9.00 14.11
CA MET A 1 21.32 8.77 14.83
C MET A 1 21.44 9.45 16.18
N PRO A 2 20.49 10.31 16.58
CA PRO A 2 20.49 10.91 17.91
C PRO A 2 20.31 9.81 18.96
N ALA A 3 21.07 9.88 20.06
CA ALA A 3 20.89 8.99 21.20
C ALA A 3 19.63 9.42 21.97
N LEU A 4 18.58 8.60 21.93
CA LEU A 4 17.32 8.86 22.62
C LEU A 4 17.41 8.30 24.05
N ALA A 5 16.92 9.06 25.02
CA ALA A 5 16.62 8.54 26.36
C ALA A 5 15.43 7.56 26.30
N ASP A 6 15.21 6.76 27.34
CA ASP A 6 14.20 5.69 27.36
C ASP A 6 12.74 6.19 27.14
N GLU A 7 12.48 7.47 27.43
CA GLU A 7 11.22 8.18 27.14
C GLU A 7 11.29 9.19 25.98
N GLY A 8 12.41 9.23 25.25
CA GLY A 8 12.63 10.15 24.14
C GLY A 8 11.78 9.79 22.91
N ALA A 9 10.93 10.73 22.49
CA ALA A 9 10.29 10.72 21.18
C ALA A 9 10.87 11.85 20.32
N TYR A 10 11.07 11.59 19.03
CA TYR A 10 11.45 12.62 18.06
C TYR A 10 10.58 12.48 16.81
N GLN A 11 10.47 13.56 16.04
CA GLN A 11 9.67 13.57 14.82
C GLN A 11 10.59 13.35 13.61
N HIS A 12 10.29 12.33 12.82
CA HIS A 12 10.98 12.04 11.57
C HIS A 12 9.98 12.06 10.42
N LEU A 13 10.17 12.95 9.43
CA LEU A 13 9.24 13.11 8.30
C LEU A 13 7.78 13.34 8.74
N ASP A 14 7.61 14.15 9.78
CA ASP A 14 6.35 14.43 10.48
C ASP A 14 5.73 13.24 11.23
N ILE A 15 6.46 12.14 11.37
CA ILE A 15 5.99 10.92 12.01
C ILE A 15 6.67 10.77 13.38
N PRO A 16 5.90 10.73 14.48
CA PRO A 16 6.48 10.62 15.81
C PRO A 16 7.09 9.22 16.00
N THR A 17 8.35 9.18 16.40
CA THR A 17 9.18 7.96 16.50
C THR A 17 9.86 7.91 17.86
N GLY A 18 9.71 6.81 18.60
CA GLY A 18 10.30 6.64 19.92
C GLY A 18 9.95 5.28 20.55
N TYR A 19 10.60 4.93 21.66
CA TYR A 19 10.50 3.61 22.31
C TYR A 19 9.08 3.28 22.81
N GLN A 20 8.28 4.29 23.16
CA GLN A 20 6.88 4.12 23.61
C GLN A 20 5.85 4.88 22.77
N VAL A 21 6.25 5.42 21.62
CA VAL A 21 5.29 6.07 20.72
C VAL A 21 4.56 4.99 19.95
N LYS A 22 3.32 4.68 20.37
CA LYS A 22 2.40 3.91 19.53
C LYS A 22 2.10 4.77 18.32
N GLN A 23 2.77 4.52 17.19
CA GLN A 23 2.45 5.21 15.94
C GLN A 23 0.97 4.95 15.66
N ILE A 24 0.16 6.01 15.76
CA ILE A 24 -1.28 5.92 15.48
C ILE A 24 -1.41 5.85 13.96
N LEU A 25 -1.16 4.65 13.45
CA LEU A 25 -1.04 4.32 12.04
C LEU A 25 -2.17 4.91 11.19
N VAL A 26 -3.40 4.84 11.72
CA VAL A 26 -4.61 5.32 11.04
C VAL A 26 -4.64 6.85 10.94
N GLY A 27 -4.19 7.56 11.98
CA GLY A 27 -4.15 9.02 11.99
C GLY A 27 -3.14 9.54 10.98
N THR A 28 -1.91 9.03 11.04
CA THR A 28 -0.82 9.43 10.14
C THR A 28 -1.16 9.15 8.67
N VAL A 29 -1.74 8.00 8.35
CA VAL A 29 -2.15 7.68 6.96
C VAL A 29 -3.27 8.59 6.48
N ARG A 30 -4.21 8.98 7.36
CA ARG A 30 -5.23 9.97 7.02
C ARG A 30 -4.60 11.33 6.72
N ASP A 31 -3.65 11.78 7.53
CA ASP A 31 -2.97 13.05 7.33
C ASP A 31 -2.19 13.05 5.99
N LEU A 32 -1.54 11.93 5.63
CA LEU A 32 -0.92 11.77 4.31
C LEU A 32 -1.92 11.83 3.15
N LEU A 33 -3.13 11.28 3.32
CA LEU A 33 -4.19 11.38 2.31
C LEU A 33 -4.73 12.81 2.18
N GLU A 34 -4.80 13.55 3.29
CA GLU A 34 -5.14 14.98 3.26
C GLU A 34 -4.05 15.79 2.57
N ASP A 35 -2.78 15.50 2.82
CA ASP A 35 -1.67 16.14 2.12
C ASP A 35 -1.69 15.83 0.62
N ALA A 36 -2.04 14.60 0.22
CA ALA A 36 -2.24 14.26 -1.19
C ALA A 36 -3.36 15.11 -1.83
N LYS A 37 -4.46 15.37 -1.12
CA LYS A 37 -5.53 16.26 -1.61
C LYS A 37 -5.03 17.70 -1.74
N LYS A 38 -4.29 18.23 -0.75
CA LYS A 38 -3.69 19.57 -0.82
C LYS A 38 -2.75 19.72 -2.02
N ILE A 39 -1.97 18.69 -2.34
CA ILE A 39 -1.17 18.64 -3.58
C ILE A 39 -2.08 18.71 -4.81
N GLY A 40 -3.20 17.99 -4.78
CA GLY A 40 -4.22 18.04 -5.83
C GLY A 40 -4.83 19.43 -6.04
N ASP A 41 -5.09 20.17 -4.97
CA ASP A 41 -5.67 21.52 -5.01
C ASP A 41 -4.64 22.62 -5.34
N SER A 42 -3.35 22.29 -5.32
CA SER A 42 -2.29 23.22 -5.66
C SER A 42 -2.30 23.63 -7.14
N LEU A 43 -1.69 24.78 -7.44
CA LEU A 43 -1.49 25.32 -8.80
C LEU A 43 -0.36 24.63 -9.57
N LEU A 44 0.11 23.46 -9.10
CA LEU A 44 1.11 22.67 -9.79
C LEU A 44 0.54 22.07 -11.08
N ALA A 45 1.41 21.92 -12.08
CA ALA A 45 1.03 21.17 -13.27
C ALA A 45 0.78 19.68 -12.93
N PRO A 46 -0.05 18.95 -13.69
CA PRO A 46 -0.38 17.55 -13.41
C PRO A 46 0.81 16.64 -13.12
N TRP A 47 1.87 16.75 -13.91
CA TRP A 47 3.08 15.94 -13.73
C TRP A 47 3.85 16.35 -12.46
N GLN A 48 3.86 17.63 -12.10
CA GLN A 48 4.50 18.12 -10.87
C GLN A 48 3.77 17.64 -9.63
N LYS A 49 2.44 17.44 -9.69
CA LYS A 49 1.66 16.83 -8.60
C LYS A 49 2.08 15.39 -8.35
N LEU A 50 2.27 14.61 -9.41
CA LEU A 50 2.77 13.23 -9.29
C LEU A 50 4.20 13.19 -8.73
N ASP A 51 5.05 14.08 -9.22
CA ASP A 51 6.43 14.20 -8.73
C ASP A 51 6.48 14.60 -7.24
N ALA A 52 5.61 15.51 -6.81
CA ALA A 52 5.47 15.89 -5.41
C ALA A 52 5.02 14.71 -4.53
N VAL A 53 4.05 13.90 -4.99
CA VAL A 53 3.64 12.69 -4.27
C VAL A 53 4.78 11.68 -4.17
N SER A 54 5.52 11.48 -5.26
CA SER A 54 6.66 10.57 -5.30
C SER A 54 7.79 11.03 -4.37
N THR A 55 8.05 12.35 -4.32
CA THR A 55 9.17 12.92 -3.57
C THR A 55 8.86 13.10 -2.07
N PHE A 56 7.64 13.48 -1.70
CA PHE A 56 7.31 13.82 -0.31
C PHE A 56 6.48 12.75 0.39
N LEU A 57 5.49 12.15 -0.29
CA LEU A 57 4.57 11.22 0.36
C LEU A 57 5.09 9.78 0.32
N LEU A 58 5.70 9.32 -0.77
CA LEU A 58 6.22 7.94 -0.83
C LEU A 58 7.26 7.65 0.27
N PRO A 59 8.25 8.52 0.55
CA PRO A 59 9.20 8.26 1.64
C PRO A 59 8.54 8.23 3.02
N ARG A 60 7.49 9.03 3.23
CA ARG A 60 6.68 8.99 4.47
C ARG A 60 5.92 7.68 4.59
N PHE A 61 5.28 7.23 3.51
CA PHE A 61 4.61 5.91 3.49
C PHE A 61 5.61 4.78 3.74
N ASP A 62 6.77 4.81 3.08
CA ASP A 62 7.85 3.84 3.27
C ASP A 62 8.26 3.75 4.75
N PHE A 63 8.52 4.90 5.38
CA PHE A 63 8.88 4.95 6.80
C PHE A 63 7.81 4.33 7.71
N ILE A 64 6.53 4.66 7.49
CA ILE A 64 5.41 4.10 8.27
C ILE A 64 5.33 2.58 8.08
N MET A 65 5.43 2.10 6.84
CA MET A 65 5.35 0.67 6.52
C MET A 65 6.52 -0.12 7.10
N GLN A 66 7.71 0.49 7.24
CA GLN A 66 8.84 -0.14 7.91
C GLN A 66 8.69 -0.19 9.43
N GLY A 67 8.00 0.78 10.03
CA GLY A 67 7.83 0.91 11.48
C GLY A 67 6.59 0.22 12.07
N ALA A 68 5.57 -0.06 11.24
CA ALA A 68 4.30 -0.59 11.69
C ALA A 68 3.78 -1.70 10.77
N THR A 69 3.18 -2.73 11.37
CA THR A 69 2.44 -3.76 10.64
C THR A 69 1.13 -3.17 10.10
N MET A 70 1.02 -3.04 8.77
CA MET A 70 -0.19 -2.59 8.10
C MET A 70 -0.94 -3.79 7.49
N GLU A 71 -2.26 -3.80 7.60
CA GLU A 71 -3.08 -4.74 6.85
C GLU A 71 -3.09 -4.37 5.35
N LYS A 72 -2.93 -5.38 4.49
CA LYS A 72 -2.81 -5.19 3.03
C LYS A 72 -4.10 -4.63 2.44
N GLU A 73 -5.25 -4.96 3.03
CA GLU A 73 -6.57 -4.47 2.67
C GLU A 73 -6.67 -2.95 2.87
N TYR A 74 -6.20 -2.46 4.02
CA TYR A 74 -6.17 -1.03 4.33
C TYR A 74 -5.23 -0.28 3.38
N LEU A 75 -4.02 -0.81 3.16
CA LEU A 75 -3.07 -0.23 2.21
C LEU A 75 -3.62 -0.18 0.78
N THR A 76 -4.37 -1.21 0.37
CA THR A 76 -5.05 -1.26 -0.94
C THR A 76 -6.10 -0.17 -1.07
N ALA A 77 -6.84 0.16 -0.01
CA ALA A 77 -7.84 1.23 -0.02
C ALA A 77 -7.19 2.62 -0.15
N VAL A 78 -6.11 2.87 0.61
CA VAL A 78 -5.30 4.10 0.54
C VAL A 78 -4.74 4.26 -0.87
N TYR A 79 -4.14 3.20 -1.41
CA TYR A 79 -3.58 3.14 -2.74
C TYR A 79 -4.62 3.46 -3.84
N LYS A 80 -5.83 2.89 -3.77
CA LYS A 80 -6.92 3.20 -4.72
C LYS A 80 -7.30 4.67 -4.69
N THR A 81 -7.25 5.30 -3.52
CA THR A 81 -7.55 6.72 -3.35
C THR A 81 -6.49 7.59 -4.03
N ILE A 82 -5.20 7.30 -3.79
CA ILE A 82 -4.08 8.02 -4.42
C ILE A 82 -4.12 7.82 -5.95
N ARG A 83 -4.37 6.60 -6.42
CA ARG A 83 -4.55 6.33 -7.85
C ARG A 83 -5.67 7.17 -8.45
N ARG A 84 -6.81 7.26 -7.77
CA ARG A 84 -7.96 8.04 -8.26
C ARG A 84 -7.59 9.51 -8.40
N LEU A 85 -6.90 10.08 -7.41
CA LEU A 85 -6.41 11.45 -7.44
C LEU A 85 -5.39 11.66 -8.58
N ALA A 86 -4.44 10.74 -8.75
CA ALA A 86 -3.47 10.79 -9.84
C ALA A 86 -4.14 10.78 -11.23
N MET A 87 -5.17 9.93 -11.42
CA MET A 87 -5.95 9.90 -12.67
C MET A 87 -6.71 11.20 -12.90
N GLU A 88 -7.26 11.79 -11.85
CA GLU A 88 -7.96 13.07 -11.91
C GLU A 88 -7.02 14.22 -12.29
N TRP A 89 -5.83 14.29 -11.69
CA TRP A 89 -4.84 15.32 -12.00
C TRP A 89 -4.37 15.25 -13.46
N LEU A 90 -4.21 14.04 -13.99
CA LEU A 90 -3.83 13.80 -15.38
C LEU A 90 -4.99 13.95 -16.37
N TYR A 91 -6.19 14.32 -15.92
CA TYR A 91 -7.40 14.38 -16.74
C TYR A 91 -7.73 13.05 -17.45
N LEU A 92 -7.38 11.92 -16.83
CA LEU A 92 -7.63 10.58 -17.36
C LEU A 92 -8.97 10.03 -16.85
N PRO A 93 -9.73 9.30 -17.68
CA PRO A 93 -10.92 8.62 -17.21
C PRO A 93 -10.53 7.53 -16.20
N GLN A 94 -11.35 7.30 -15.17
CA GLN A 94 -11.06 6.29 -14.13
C GLN A 94 -10.96 4.85 -14.69
N ARG A 95 -11.52 4.62 -15.89
CA ARG A 95 -11.44 3.36 -16.64
C ARG A 95 -10.15 3.20 -17.44
N ALA A 96 -9.31 4.24 -17.51
CA ALA A 96 -8.01 4.16 -18.16
C ALA A 96 -7.11 3.14 -17.48
N SER A 97 -6.18 2.59 -18.27
CA SER A 97 -5.21 1.62 -17.76
C SER A 97 -4.44 2.21 -16.60
N ALA A 98 -4.27 1.41 -15.54
CA ALA A 98 -3.48 1.79 -14.38
C ALA A 98 -2.00 2.03 -14.74
N GLU A 99 -1.52 1.40 -15.81
CA GLU A 99 -0.17 1.58 -16.35
C GLU A 99 0.15 3.04 -16.64
N LEU A 100 -0.81 3.87 -17.06
CA LEU A 100 -0.54 5.29 -17.33
C LEU A 100 -0.03 6.06 -16.11
N VAL A 101 -0.38 5.60 -14.90
CA VAL A 101 0.10 6.21 -13.65
C VAL A 101 1.41 5.60 -13.18
N TYR A 102 1.61 4.29 -13.38
CA TYR A 102 2.74 3.55 -12.79
C TYR A 102 3.93 3.36 -13.71
N LEU A 103 3.71 3.39 -15.02
CA LEU A 103 4.75 3.24 -16.01
C LEU A 103 5.79 4.37 -15.83
N PRO A 104 7.09 4.08 -15.97
CA PRO A 104 8.12 5.08 -15.78
C PRO A 104 7.94 6.26 -16.75
N PRO A 105 8.37 7.48 -16.37
CA PRO A 105 8.27 8.65 -17.25
C PRO A 105 9.05 8.49 -18.56
N SER A 106 10.11 7.67 -18.57
CA SER A 106 10.86 7.31 -19.78
C SER A 106 10.04 6.54 -20.82
N GLN A 107 8.92 5.96 -20.41
CA GLN A 107 7.98 5.24 -21.28
C GLN A 107 6.64 5.99 -21.42
N GLY A 108 6.57 7.26 -20.97
CA GLY A 108 5.39 8.11 -21.10
C GLY A 108 4.33 7.93 -20.00
N GLY A 109 4.68 7.32 -18.86
CA GLY A 109 3.78 7.20 -17.72
C GLY A 109 4.05 8.22 -16.60
N GLY A 110 3.24 8.13 -15.54
CA GLY A 110 3.30 9.01 -14.37
C GLY A 110 4.42 8.71 -13.38
N GLY A 111 5.08 7.54 -13.48
CA GLY A 111 6.21 7.16 -12.62
C GLY A 111 5.88 6.94 -11.15
N LEU A 112 4.61 6.81 -10.78
CA LEU A 112 4.23 6.51 -9.40
C LEU A 112 4.49 5.04 -9.10
N LEU A 113 4.88 4.71 -7.87
CA LEU A 113 5.05 3.32 -7.46
C LEU A 113 3.78 2.80 -6.77
N PRO A 114 3.27 1.61 -7.12
CA PRO A 114 2.18 1.00 -6.36
C PRO A 114 2.58 0.75 -4.90
N LEU A 115 1.84 1.35 -3.96
CA LEU A 115 2.15 1.24 -2.52
C LEU A 115 2.12 -0.21 -2.02
N VAL A 116 1.24 -1.05 -2.59
CA VAL A 116 1.13 -2.45 -2.23
C VAL A 116 2.38 -3.23 -2.63
N ASP A 117 2.91 -2.97 -3.82
CA ASP A 117 4.14 -3.60 -4.30
C ASP A 117 5.35 -3.07 -3.51
N LEU A 118 5.37 -1.78 -3.20
CA LEU A 118 6.37 -1.18 -2.33
C LEU A 118 6.38 -1.86 -0.96
N HIS A 119 5.23 -2.07 -0.33
CA HIS A 119 5.13 -2.78 0.95
C HIS A 119 5.69 -4.21 0.88
N ASP A 120 5.37 -4.95 -0.18
CA ASP A 120 5.87 -6.32 -0.35
C ASP A 120 7.40 -6.32 -0.52
N VAL A 121 7.95 -5.40 -1.32
CA VAL A 121 9.40 -5.22 -1.50
C VAL A 121 10.09 -4.85 -0.19
N LEU A 122 9.54 -3.90 0.56
CA LEU A 122 10.07 -3.46 1.85
C LEU A 122 10.03 -4.58 2.88
N THR A 123 8.97 -5.38 2.90
CA THR A 123 8.84 -6.54 3.79
C THR A 123 9.95 -7.55 3.51
N VAL A 124 10.22 -7.86 2.24
CA VAL A 124 11.29 -8.77 1.85
C VAL A 124 12.67 -8.20 2.20
N ALA A 125 12.92 -6.93 1.85
CA ALA A 125 14.18 -6.26 2.15
C ALA A 125 14.45 -6.17 3.66
N HIS A 126 13.42 -5.86 4.46
CA HIS A 126 13.51 -5.82 5.91
C HIS A 126 13.78 -7.22 6.49
N SER A 127 13.04 -8.24 6.04
CA SER A 127 13.26 -9.63 6.46
C SER A 127 14.68 -10.11 6.15
N TYR A 128 15.22 -9.76 4.98
CA TYR A 128 16.59 -10.08 4.59
C TYR A 128 17.61 -9.38 5.49
N ARG A 129 17.40 -8.11 5.84
CA ARG A 129 18.26 -7.37 6.78
C ARG A 129 18.25 -8.03 8.17
N LEU A 130 17.09 -8.44 8.67
CA LEU A 130 16.97 -9.12 9.96
C LEU A 130 17.63 -10.51 9.97
N LEU A 131 17.53 -11.26 8.86
CA LEU A 131 18.22 -12.55 8.71
C LEU A 131 19.75 -12.42 8.71
N ASN A 132 20.26 -11.28 8.23
CA ASN A 132 21.70 -10.97 8.18
C ASN A 132 22.14 -10.05 9.34
N ALA A 133 21.30 -9.84 10.35
CA ALA A 133 21.64 -9.01 11.49
C ALA A 133 22.87 -9.57 12.24
N ARG A 134 23.69 -8.67 12.78
CA ARG A 134 24.89 -9.03 13.55
C ARG A 134 24.54 -9.83 14.81
N GLU A 135 23.41 -9.53 15.42
CA GLU A 135 22.96 -10.16 16.66
C GLU A 135 22.32 -11.54 16.39
N PRO A 136 22.77 -12.61 17.07
CA PRO A 136 22.23 -13.94 16.85
C PRO A 136 20.76 -14.08 17.27
N ALA A 137 20.30 -13.38 18.31
CA ALA A 137 18.92 -13.48 18.80
C ALA A 137 17.91 -12.97 17.75
N VAL A 138 18.19 -11.83 17.11
CA VAL A 138 17.35 -11.26 16.05
C VAL A 138 17.24 -12.21 14.86
N ARG A 139 18.35 -12.86 14.46
CA ARG A 139 18.33 -13.84 13.37
C ARG A 139 17.48 -15.06 13.70
N LEU A 140 17.62 -15.61 14.91
CA LEU A 140 16.86 -16.79 15.35
C LEU A 140 15.36 -16.49 15.41
N LEU A 141 14.99 -15.34 15.99
CA LEU A 141 13.60 -14.89 16.05
C LEU A 141 13.01 -14.75 14.64
N THR A 142 13.74 -14.09 13.73
CA THR A 142 13.30 -13.87 12.35
C THR A 142 13.12 -15.20 11.60
N GLN A 143 14.05 -16.14 11.75
CA GLN A 143 13.92 -17.48 11.16
C GLN A 143 12.69 -18.22 11.67
N ALA A 144 12.37 -18.12 12.96
CA ALA A 144 11.18 -18.73 13.55
C ALA A 144 9.89 -18.10 13.00
N LEU A 145 9.84 -16.77 12.91
CA LEU A 145 8.70 -16.03 12.36
C LEU A 145 8.46 -16.38 10.87
N LEU A 146 9.51 -16.39 10.05
CA LEU A 146 9.42 -16.74 8.62
C LEU A 146 8.97 -18.19 8.38
N LYS A 147 9.44 -19.13 9.21
CA LYS A 147 8.96 -20.53 9.16
C LYS A 147 7.48 -20.62 9.49
N THR A 148 7.00 -19.77 10.40
CA THR A 148 5.59 -19.76 10.80
C THR A 148 4.72 -19.18 9.70
N THR A 149 5.09 -18.03 9.13
CA THR A 149 4.33 -17.38 8.05
C THR A 149 4.32 -18.23 6.77
N SER A 150 5.46 -18.79 6.34
CA SER A 150 5.52 -19.65 5.15
C SER A 150 4.65 -20.91 5.27
N ARG A 151 4.55 -21.50 6.47
CA ARG A 151 3.65 -22.63 6.73
C ARG A 151 2.19 -22.22 6.56
N VAL A 152 1.79 -21.09 7.13
CA VAL A 152 0.42 -20.55 6.99
C VAL A 152 0.08 -20.29 5.52
N THR A 153 0.97 -19.63 4.78
CA THR A 153 0.78 -19.40 3.34
C THR A 153 0.64 -20.71 2.58
N SER A 154 1.50 -21.70 2.83
CA SER A 154 1.42 -23.00 2.15
C SER A 154 0.11 -23.75 2.44
N LEU A 155 -0.45 -23.59 3.64
CA LEU A 155 -1.74 -24.18 4.03
C LEU A 155 -2.90 -23.45 3.36
N VAL A 156 -2.87 -22.11 3.31
CA VAL A 156 -3.88 -21.29 2.63
C VAL A 156 -3.87 -21.57 1.13
N THR A 157 -2.70 -21.60 0.49
CA THR A 157 -2.58 -21.93 -0.94
C THR A 157 -3.10 -23.34 -1.24
N ARG A 158 -2.76 -24.34 -0.41
CA ARG A 158 -3.29 -25.70 -0.56
C ARG A 158 -4.80 -25.78 -0.34
N ALA A 159 -5.35 -25.00 0.61
CA ALA A 159 -6.78 -24.93 0.86
C ALA A 159 -7.55 -24.22 -0.27
N CYS A 160 -6.99 -23.16 -0.84
CA CYS A 160 -7.54 -22.49 -2.02
C CYS A 160 -7.50 -23.40 -3.25
N HIS A 161 -6.42 -24.18 -3.44
CA HIS A 161 -6.34 -25.12 -4.56
C HIS A 161 -7.38 -26.25 -4.45
N ARG A 162 -7.72 -26.69 -3.23
CA ARG A 162 -8.80 -27.67 -3.00
C ARG A 162 -10.22 -27.09 -3.15
N ARG A 163 -10.40 -25.77 -3.16
CA ARG A 163 -11.72 -25.10 -3.24
C ARG A 163 -12.07 -24.55 -4.63
N MET A 164 -11.27 -24.78 -5.67
CA MET A 164 -11.68 -24.41 -7.04
C MET A 164 -12.64 -25.49 -7.59
N PRO A 165 -13.96 -25.23 -7.71
CA PRO A 165 -14.77 -26.03 -8.62
C PRO A 165 -14.29 -25.78 -10.06
N GLU A 166 -14.20 -26.85 -10.85
CA GLU A 166 -13.96 -26.76 -12.29
C GLU A 166 -14.95 -25.76 -12.91
N ARG A 167 -14.43 -24.85 -13.74
CA ARG A 167 -15.27 -23.90 -14.48
C ARG A 167 -16.24 -24.70 -15.36
N PRO A 168 -17.58 -24.53 -15.24
CA PRO A 168 -18.48 -25.08 -16.23
C PRO A 168 -18.23 -24.40 -17.58
N SER A 169 -18.05 -25.22 -18.61
CA SER A 169 -17.93 -24.83 -20.00
C SER A 169 -19.08 -23.91 -20.41
N ARG A 170 -18.76 -22.73 -20.93
CA ARG A 170 -19.70 -21.68 -21.33
C ARG A 170 -20.58 -22.13 -22.51
N PRO A 171 -21.93 -22.08 -22.44
CA PRO A 171 -22.74 -21.97 -23.64
C PRO A 171 -23.19 -20.52 -23.87
N GLU A 172 -23.63 -20.28 -25.10
CA GLU A 172 -23.70 -19.00 -25.80
C GLU A 172 -24.77 -18.00 -25.30
N ARG A 173 -24.59 -16.76 -25.76
CA ARG A 173 -25.41 -15.59 -25.45
C ARG A 173 -26.85 -15.76 -25.96
N HIS A 174 -27.83 -15.60 -25.07
CA HIS A 174 -29.15 -15.07 -25.39
C HIS A 174 -29.61 -14.04 -24.35
N HIS A 175 -30.49 -13.16 -24.82
CA HIS A 175 -31.01 -11.91 -24.24
C HIS A 175 -31.25 -11.85 -22.72
N GLN A 176 -30.99 -10.64 -22.19
CA GLN A 176 -31.25 -10.15 -20.83
C GLN A 176 -32.76 -10.13 -20.48
N PRO A 177 -33.15 -10.15 -19.19
CA PRO A 177 -33.37 -8.86 -18.52
C PRO A 177 -32.96 -8.77 -17.04
N GLN A 178 -32.46 -7.57 -16.70
CA GLN A 178 -32.62 -6.77 -15.47
C GLN A 178 -32.97 -7.46 -14.14
N LYS A 179 -32.02 -7.48 -13.18
CA LYS A 179 -32.28 -7.48 -11.72
C LYS A 179 -31.18 -6.73 -10.93
N GLU A 180 -31.58 -5.55 -10.42
CA GLU A 180 -31.44 -5.06 -9.03
C GLU A 180 -30.04 -4.91 -8.39
N ASN A 181 -29.50 -3.70 -8.54
CA ASN A 181 -29.08 -2.75 -7.50
C ASN A 181 -28.80 -3.21 -6.04
N TRP A 182 -27.65 -3.84 -5.77
CA TRP A 182 -27.11 -4.00 -4.40
C TRP A 182 -26.06 -2.95 -4.02
N ILE A 183 -25.58 -2.15 -4.97
CA ILE A 183 -24.48 -1.20 -4.74
C ILE A 183 -24.96 0.08 -4.05
N ALA A 184 -26.26 0.40 -4.09
CA ALA A 184 -26.82 1.58 -3.42
C ALA A 184 -26.94 1.45 -1.88
N LEU A 185 -26.81 0.26 -1.29
CA LEU A 185 -26.98 0.07 0.17
C LEU A 185 -25.68 0.18 0.99
N ALA A 186 -24.50 0.23 0.36
CA ALA A 186 -23.22 0.24 1.08
C ALA A 186 -22.61 1.65 1.29
N VAL A 187 -23.29 2.72 0.84
CA VAL A 187 -22.79 4.11 0.92
C VAL A 187 -23.66 4.98 1.85
N ALA A 188 -24.56 4.38 2.62
CA ALA A 188 -25.36 5.09 3.62
C ALA A 188 -25.28 4.39 4.98
N HIS A 189 -24.15 4.52 5.66
CA HIS A 189 -24.03 4.65 7.13
C HIS A 189 -22.61 5.08 7.50
#